data_AF-A0A3L8B6A4-F1
#
_entry.id   AF-A0A3L8B6A4-F1
#
_cell.length_a   1.000
_cell.length_b   1.000
_cell.length_c   1.000
_cell.angle_alpha   90.00
_cell.angle_beta   90.00
_cell.angle_gamma   90.00
#
_symmetry.space_group_name_H-M   'P 1'
#
loop_
_entity.id
_entity.type
_entity.pdbx_description
1 polymer ?
#
loop_
_entity_poly.entity_id
_entity_poly.type
_entity_poly.pdbx_seq_one_letter_code
_entity_poly.pdbx_strand_id
1 'polypeptide(L)'
;MKTGITLGAVIALSFAGVANAESHEAQYEVTVTNITKGVKFTPFIAAAHSAALSFFEIGESATDEIAQIAEGGNIAPMQTLLDGSAAVFGTASTGGLLMPGESVSFELTTPVYGVWWGKLSLAAMLLPTNDTFVSLNGVRLPRHGSVSYLADAYDAGSEPNDELCASVPGPTCGGEGYSPAVDGEGFVYPAPGTHGEGDLSVAQFGWSGPVAKVTITRLD
;
A
#
# COMPACT_ATOMS: atom_id res chain seq x y z
N MET A 1 11.65 67.79 55.05
CA MET A 1 12.55 66.85 54.34
C MET A 1 11.79 65.54 54.20
N LYS A 2 11.05 65.26 53.11
CA LYS A 2 11.47 64.84 51.74
C LYS A 2 12.46 63.67 51.71
N THR A 3 11.91 62.45 51.63
CA THR A 3 12.43 61.21 51.00
C THR A 3 11.24 60.23 51.05
N GLY A 4 10.63 59.71 49.99
CA GLY A 4 11.06 59.41 48.63
C GLY A 4 11.00 57.88 48.45
N ILE A 5 9.82 57.30 48.20
CA ILE A 5 9.66 55.88 47.84
C ILE A 5 9.15 55.80 46.41
N THR A 6 10.01 55.33 45.52
CA THR A 6 9.75 55.04 44.11
C THR A 6 9.11 53.65 44.01
N LEU A 7 7.85 53.57 43.58
CA LEU A 7 7.22 52.30 43.19
C LEU A 7 7.59 52.01 41.73
N GLY A 8 8.37 50.96 41.50
CA GLY A 8 8.69 50.46 40.16
C GLY A 8 7.47 49.82 39.51
N ALA A 9 7.15 50.24 38.28
CA ALA A 9 6.10 49.63 37.47
C ALA A 9 6.61 48.28 36.91
N VAL A 10 5.93 47.19 37.27
CA VAL A 10 6.16 45.87 36.68
C VAL A 10 5.39 45.81 35.36
N ILE A 11 6.11 45.74 34.25
CA ILE A 11 5.55 45.47 32.92
C ILE A 11 5.32 43.96 32.84
N ALA A 12 4.06 43.53 32.87
CA ALA A 12 3.68 42.16 32.59
C ALA A 12 3.70 41.94 31.06
N LEU A 13 4.72 41.23 30.55
CA LEU A 13 4.69 40.70 29.19
C LEU A 13 3.66 39.57 29.12
N SER A 14 2.57 39.82 28.40
CA SER A 14 1.61 38.78 28.03
C SER A 14 2.23 37.90 26.94
N PHE A 15 2.60 36.67 27.28
CA PHE A 15 2.88 35.65 26.27
C PHE A 15 1.55 35.30 25.59
N ALA A 16 1.37 35.73 24.34
CA ALA A 16 0.29 35.23 23.50
C ALA A 16 0.52 33.74 23.27
N GLY A 17 -0.43 32.91 23.73
CA GLY A 17 -0.40 31.48 23.49
C GLY A 17 -0.40 31.22 21.99
N VAL A 18 0.56 30.41 21.53
CA VAL A 18 0.56 29.87 20.17
C VAL A 18 -0.66 28.96 20.08
N ALA A 19 -1.69 29.38 19.34
CA ALA A 19 -2.79 28.50 19.01
C ALA A 19 -2.19 27.33 18.21
N ASN A 20 -2.22 26.13 18.77
CA ASN A 20 -1.98 24.92 17.99
C ASN A 20 -3.02 24.95 16.87
N ALA A 21 -2.57 25.08 15.62
CA ALA A 21 -3.43 24.80 14.49
C ALA A 21 -3.82 23.32 14.65
N GLU A 22 -5.06 23.05 15.02
CA GLU A 22 -5.60 21.70 14.85
C GLU A 22 -5.45 21.41 13.35
N SER A 23 -4.52 20.53 13.01
CA SER A 23 -4.44 19.99 11.68
C SER A 23 -5.76 19.26 11.47
N HIS A 24 -6.66 19.88 10.70
CA HIS A 24 -7.84 19.16 10.26
C HIS A 24 -7.34 17.95 9.48
N GLU A 25 -7.63 16.78 10.02
CA GLU A 25 -7.35 15.49 9.42
C GLU A 25 -8.58 15.00 8.67
N ALA A 26 -8.33 14.02 7.83
CA ALA A 26 -9.25 13.46 6.88
C ALA A 26 -9.11 11.95 6.99
N GLN A 27 -10.17 11.27 7.41
CA GLN A 27 -10.14 9.85 7.72
C GLN A 27 -10.85 9.03 6.65
N TYR A 28 -10.25 7.91 6.30
CA TYR A 28 -10.77 6.96 5.34
C TYR A 28 -10.79 5.56 5.93
N GLU A 29 -11.85 4.81 5.65
CA GLU A 29 -11.83 3.37 5.75
C GLU A 29 -11.60 2.79 4.35
N VAL A 30 -10.60 1.92 4.22
CA VAL A 30 -10.32 1.18 3.00
C VAL A 30 -10.65 -0.28 3.23
N THR A 31 -11.61 -0.81 2.48
CA THR A 31 -11.99 -2.23 2.50
C THR A 31 -11.50 -2.89 1.23
N VAL A 32 -10.65 -3.91 1.36
CA VAL A 32 -10.21 -4.77 0.26
C VAL A 32 -10.96 -6.09 0.33
N THR A 33 -11.63 -6.47 -0.75
CA THR A 33 -12.26 -7.78 -0.93
C THR A 33 -11.46 -8.60 -1.92
N ASN A 34 -11.05 -9.80 -1.53
CA ASN A 34 -10.46 -10.77 -2.44
C ASN A 34 -11.56 -11.42 -3.29
N ILE A 35 -11.56 -11.13 -4.60
CA ILE A 35 -12.56 -11.64 -5.54
C ILE A 35 -12.03 -12.80 -6.38
N THR A 36 -10.86 -13.34 -6.04
CA THR A 36 -10.32 -14.55 -6.67
C THR A 36 -10.97 -15.82 -6.10
N LYS A 37 -10.78 -16.95 -6.79
CA LYS A 37 -11.30 -18.26 -6.37
C LYS A 37 -10.33 -19.02 -5.46
N GLY A 38 -9.03 -18.92 -5.71
CA GLY A 38 -8.01 -19.75 -5.05
C GLY A 38 -6.74 -19.02 -4.62
N VAL A 39 -6.63 -17.73 -4.95
CA VAL A 39 -5.45 -16.92 -4.64
C VAL A 39 -5.65 -16.22 -3.30
N LYS A 40 -4.61 -16.19 -2.48
CA LYS A 40 -4.59 -15.46 -1.21
C LYS A 40 -3.79 -14.19 -1.41
N PHE A 41 -4.10 -13.13 -0.67
CA PHE A 41 -3.19 -11.99 -0.59
C PHE A 41 -2.38 -12.04 0.70
N THR A 42 -1.11 -11.68 0.62
CA THR A 42 -0.27 -11.40 1.80
C THR A 42 -0.72 -10.09 2.46
N PRO A 43 -0.07 -9.65 3.56
CA PRO A 43 -0.32 -8.33 4.12
C PRO A 43 -0.31 -7.23 3.04
N PHE A 44 -1.32 -6.37 3.07
CA PHE A 44 -1.36 -5.17 2.27
C PHE A 44 -0.53 -4.08 2.92
N ILE A 45 0.13 -3.29 2.09
CA ILE A 45 0.63 -1.96 2.42
C ILE A 45 -0.12 -0.94 1.57
N ALA A 46 -0.56 0.15 2.17
CA ALA A 46 -1.26 1.24 1.51
C ALA A 46 -0.70 2.59 1.94
N ALA A 47 -0.73 3.55 1.03
CA ALA A 47 -0.33 4.92 1.29
C ALA A 47 -1.33 5.91 0.70
N ALA A 48 -1.65 6.95 1.45
CA ALA A 48 -2.14 8.19 0.91
C ALA A 48 -0.93 9.08 0.58
N HIS A 49 -0.85 9.59 -0.64
CA HIS A 49 0.31 10.34 -1.10
C HIS A 49 -0.05 11.41 -2.14
N SER A 50 0.90 12.28 -2.44
CA SER A 50 0.80 13.24 -3.55
C SER A 50 1.02 12.55 -4.90
N ALA A 51 0.71 13.24 -6.00
CA ALA A 51 0.93 12.74 -7.36
C ALA A 51 2.42 12.59 -7.75
N ALA A 52 3.36 12.97 -6.88
CA ALA A 52 4.80 12.80 -7.10
C ALA A 52 5.30 11.39 -6.78
N LEU A 53 4.44 10.52 -6.23
CA LEU A 53 4.76 9.14 -5.88
C LEU A 53 3.83 8.20 -6.64
N SER A 54 4.39 7.10 -7.13
CA SER A 54 3.73 5.89 -7.62
C SER A 54 4.44 4.68 -6.99
N PHE A 55 3.74 3.56 -6.85
CA PHE A 55 4.36 2.34 -6.31
C PHE A 55 5.25 1.66 -7.35
N PHE A 56 4.88 1.74 -8.63
CA PHE A 56 5.60 1.19 -9.77
C PHE A 56 5.16 1.92 -11.05
N GLU A 57 5.85 1.65 -12.15
CA GLU A 57 5.46 2.09 -13.50
C GLU A 57 5.44 0.87 -14.44
N ILE A 58 4.40 0.74 -15.27
CA ILE A 58 4.29 -0.37 -16.22
C ILE A 58 5.36 -0.20 -17.31
N GLY A 59 6.08 -1.28 -17.62
CA GLY A 59 7.16 -1.28 -18.61
C GLY A 59 8.52 -0.83 -18.05
N GLU A 60 8.58 -0.46 -16.77
CA GLU A 60 9.83 -0.13 -16.07
C GLU A 60 10.18 -1.23 -15.07
N SER A 61 11.46 -1.35 -14.70
CA SER A 61 11.90 -2.30 -13.68
C SER A 61 11.24 -2.04 -12.33
N ALA A 62 10.85 -3.10 -11.64
CA ALA A 62 10.36 -3.03 -10.26
C ALA A 62 11.45 -2.45 -9.34
N THR A 63 11.04 -1.70 -8.32
CA THR A 63 11.96 -1.34 -7.23
C THR A 63 12.17 -2.55 -6.33
N ASP A 64 13.26 -2.57 -5.56
CA ASP A 64 13.56 -3.62 -4.58
C ASP A 64 12.41 -3.82 -3.57
N GLU A 65 11.67 -2.75 -3.24
CA GLU A 65 10.51 -2.83 -2.36
C GLU A 65 9.32 -3.53 -3.01
N ILE A 66 9.09 -3.31 -4.32
CA ILE A 66 8.03 -4.01 -5.06
C ILE A 66 8.40 -5.48 -5.26
N ALA A 67 9.65 -5.79 -5.63
CA ALA A 67 10.11 -7.17 -5.77
C ALA A 67 9.93 -7.95 -4.45
N GLN A 68 10.30 -7.38 -3.30
CA GLN A 68 10.11 -8.03 -1.99
C GLN A 68 8.64 -8.21 -1.60
N ILE A 69 7.74 -7.33 -2.03
CA ILE A 69 6.30 -7.54 -1.86
C ILE A 69 5.84 -8.67 -2.79
N ALA A 70 6.25 -8.62 -4.04
CA ALA A 70 5.75 -9.48 -5.10
C ALA A 70 6.23 -10.93 -5.01
N GLU A 71 7.46 -11.16 -4.54
CA GLU A 71 8.04 -12.50 -4.37
C GLU A 71 7.73 -13.11 -3.01
N GLY A 72 7.60 -12.28 -1.96
CA GLY A 72 7.64 -12.77 -0.57
C GLY A 72 6.60 -12.20 0.37
N GLY A 73 5.81 -11.23 -0.09
CA GLY A 73 4.86 -10.50 0.76
C GLY A 73 5.51 -9.67 1.86
N ASN A 74 6.81 -9.35 1.76
CA ASN A 74 7.52 -8.56 2.75
C ASN A 74 7.30 -7.06 2.51
N ILE A 75 6.35 -6.48 3.25
CA ILE A 75 6.02 -5.06 3.15
C ILE A 75 6.94 -4.12 3.94
N ALA A 76 7.84 -4.64 4.78
CA ALA A 76 8.61 -3.81 5.71
C ALA A 76 9.55 -2.78 5.02
N PRO A 77 10.25 -3.13 3.92
CA PRO A 77 11.04 -2.16 3.17
C PRO A 77 10.18 -1.04 2.58
N MET A 78 9.04 -1.39 1.97
CA MET A 78 8.10 -0.41 1.41
C MET A 78 7.54 0.50 2.51
N GLN A 79 7.13 -0.04 3.66
CA GLN A 79 6.68 0.77 4.81
C GLN A 79 7.74 1.79 5.23
N THR A 80 9.01 1.35 5.33
CA THR A 80 10.13 2.24 5.70
C THR A 80 10.34 3.36 4.67
N LEU A 81 10.28 3.02 3.37
CA LEU A 81 10.38 3.99 2.28
C LEU A 81 9.25 5.04 2.33
N LEU A 82 8.02 4.58 2.55
CA LEU A 82 6.83 5.43 2.61
C LEU A 82 6.86 6.37 3.82
N ASP A 83 7.21 5.85 5.00
CA ASP A 83 7.30 6.63 6.24
C ASP A 83 8.38 7.72 6.18
N GLY A 84 9.43 7.51 5.37
CA GLY A 84 10.50 8.48 5.14
C GLY A 84 10.17 9.54 4.07
N SER A 85 9.06 9.41 3.34
CA SER A 85 8.78 10.23 2.17
C SER A 85 7.93 11.46 2.49
N ALA A 86 8.42 12.65 2.10
CA ALA A 86 7.65 13.89 2.20
C ALA A 86 6.42 13.94 1.26
N ALA A 87 6.35 13.02 0.28
CA ALA A 87 5.22 12.88 -0.61
C ALA A 87 4.06 12.07 0.01
N VAL A 88 4.28 11.40 1.13
CA VAL A 88 3.30 10.54 1.81
C VAL A 88 2.59 11.32 2.91
N PHE A 89 1.28 11.13 2.99
CA PHE A 89 0.39 11.77 3.95
C PHE A 89 0.02 10.85 5.12
N GLY A 90 0.02 9.55 4.86
CA GLY A 90 -0.24 8.51 5.84
C GLY A 90 -0.12 7.13 5.20
N THR A 91 0.20 6.14 6.01
CA THR A 91 0.31 4.73 5.61
C THR A 91 -0.59 3.87 6.47
N ALA A 92 -1.01 2.74 5.93
CA ALA A 92 -1.69 1.70 6.66
C ALA A 92 -1.27 0.34 6.13
N SER A 93 -1.28 -0.68 6.99
CA SER A 93 -1.01 -2.05 6.59
C SER A 93 -1.96 -3.02 7.27
N THR A 94 -2.12 -4.19 6.67
CA THR A 94 -2.86 -5.30 7.26
C THR A 94 -1.89 -6.34 7.81
N GLY A 95 -2.42 -7.33 8.53
CA GLY A 95 -1.68 -8.52 8.92
C GLY A 95 -2.34 -9.78 8.38
N GLY A 96 -1.60 -10.89 8.39
CA GLY A 96 -2.11 -12.20 7.96
C GLY A 96 -2.41 -12.29 6.46
N LEU A 97 -2.99 -13.43 6.07
CA LEU A 97 -3.43 -13.68 4.70
C LEU A 97 -4.89 -13.30 4.53
N LEU A 98 -5.23 -12.64 3.42
CA LEU A 98 -6.63 -12.43 3.01
C LEU A 98 -7.08 -13.56 2.08
N MET A 99 -7.98 -14.43 2.56
CA MET A 99 -8.41 -15.62 1.83
C MET A 99 -9.40 -15.27 0.69
N PRO A 100 -9.56 -16.15 -0.32
CA PRO A 100 -10.59 -16.00 -1.35
C PRO A 100 -11.98 -15.70 -0.78
N GLY A 101 -12.64 -14.66 -1.29
CA GLY A 101 -13.98 -14.23 -0.88
C GLY A 101 -14.03 -13.43 0.42
N GLU A 102 -12.93 -13.29 1.16
CA GLU A 102 -12.88 -12.51 2.39
C GLU A 102 -12.65 -11.02 2.12
N SER A 103 -12.87 -10.20 3.15
CA SER A 103 -12.54 -8.78 3.13
C SER A 103 -11.76 -8.37 4.38
N VAL A 104 -10.90 -7.37 4.23
CA VAL A 104 -10.18 -6.71 5.33
C VAL A 104 -10.38 -5.20 5.21
N SER A 105 -10.61 -4.53 6.34
CA SER A 105 -10.68 -3.08 6.43
C SER A 105 -9.49 -2.54 7.20
N PHE A 106 -9.00 -1.36 6.82
CA PHE A 106 -8.03 -0.58 7.59
C PHE A 106 -8.31 0.91 7.45
N GLU A 107 -7.90 1.68 8.46
CA GLU A 107 -8.06 3.13 8.47
C GLU A 107 -6.82 3.82 7.90
N LEU A 108 -7.04 4.93 7.20
CA LEU A 108 -5.99 5.76 6.64
C LEU A 108 -6.31 7.23 6.92
N THR A 109 -5.34 7.92 7.50
CA THR A 109 -5.45 9.34 7.84
C THR A 109 -4.62 10.18 6.88
N THR A 110 -5.18 11.31 6.45
CA THR A 110 -4.51 12.30 5.61
C THR A 110 -4.74 13.70 6.17
N PRO A 111 -3.89 14.69 5.87
CA PRO A 111 -4.25 16.07 6.15
C PRO A 111 -5.40 16.52 5.23
N VAL A 112 -6.26 17.45 5.68
CA VAL A 112 -7.44 17.87 4.90
C VAL A 112 -7.11 18.44 3.51
N TYR A 113 -5.94 19.04 3.30
CA TYR A 113 -5.56 19.46 1.94
C TYR A 113 -5.34 18.26 1.00
N GLY A 114 -4.99 17.09 1.55
CA GLY A 114 -4.85 15.82 0.83
C GLY A 114 -6.18 15.32 0.24
N VAL A 115 -7.34 15.82 0.69
CA VAL A 115 -8.64 15.47 0.12
C VAL A 115 -8.80 15.90 -1.34
N TRP A 116 -8.09 16.94 -1.74
CA TRP A 116 -8.23 17.53 -3.09
C TRP A 116 -7.26 16.95 -4.10
N TRP A 117 -6.07 16.58 -3.64
CA TRP A 117 -4.94 16.20 -4.50
C TRP A 117 -4.32 14.86 -4.13
N GLY A 118 -4.78 14.26 -3.04
CA GLY A 118 -4.29 12.99 -2.52
C GLY A 118 -4.69 11.83 -3.40
N LYS A 119 -3.72 10.94 -3.54
CA LYS A 119 -3.81 9.66 -4.20
C LYS A 119 -3.76 8.56 -3.17
N LEU A 120 -4.33 7.41 -3.51
CA LEU A 120 -4.16 6.19 -2.76
C LEU A 120 -3.48 5.15 -3.65
N SER A 121 -2.44 4.53 -3.12
CA SER A 121 -1.86 3.31 -3.66
C SER A 121 -1.87 2.21 -2.62
N LEU A 122 -1.97 0.96 -3.06
CA LEU A 122 -1.82 -0.21 -2.22
C LEU A 122 -1.14 -1.34 -3.01
N ALA A 123 -0.47 -2.24 -2.31
CA ALA A 123 0.07 -3.47 -2.89
C ALA A 123 0.06 -4.64 -1.89
N ALA A 124 -0.07 -5.85 -2.42
CA ALA A 124 0.13 -7.11 -1.71
C ALA A 124 0.49 -8.21 -2.72
N MET A 125 1.26 -9.21 -2.27
CA MET A 125 1.55 -10.42 -3.04
C MET A 125 0.30 -11.23 -3.30
N LEU A 126 0.25 -11.93 -4.44
CA LEU A 126 -0.67 -13.03 -4.69
C LEU A 126 0.00 -14.36 -4.32
N LEU A 127 -0.73 -15.27 -3.69
CA LEU A 127 -0.24 -16.62 -3.37
C LEU A 127 -1.20 -17.68 -3.89
N PRO A 128 -0.71 -18.76 -4.53
CA PRO A 128 0.69 -18.98 -4.94
C PRO A 128 1.00 -18.30 -6.28
N THR A 129 2.08 -17.52 -6.34
CA THR A 129 2.73 -17.03 -7.57
C THR A 129 4.22 -16.86 -7.29
N ASN A 130 5.03 -16.74 -8.34
CA ASN A 130 6.42 -16.30 -8.26
C ASN A 130 6.44 -14.83 -7.76
N ASP A 131 6.27 -13.85 -8.64
CA ASP A 131 6.38 -12.42 -8.33
C ASP A 131 5.15 -11.59 -8.72
N THR A 132 3.96 -12.12 -8.48
CA THR A 132 2.72 -11.41 -8.77
C THR A 132 2.23 -10.63 -7.55
N PHE A 133 1.80 -9.38 -7.78
CA PHE A 133 1.18 -8.53 -6.77
C PHE A 133 -0.10 -7.85 -7.29
N VAL A 134 -1.06 -7.61 -6.39
CA VAL A 134 -2.26 -6.81 -6.67
C VAL A 134 -1.95 -5.35 -6.35
N SER A 135 -2.45 -4.40 -7.15
CA SER A 135 -2.29 -3.00 -6.80
C SER A 135 -3.43 -2.09 -7.26
N LEU A 136 -3.71 -1.06 -6.45
CA LEU A 136 -4.13 0.24 -6.96
C LEU A 136 -2.91 1.15 -6.93
N ASN A 137 -2.66 1.87 -8.03
CA ASN A 137 -1.50 2.74 -8.15
C ASN A 137 -1.97 4.17 -8.48
N GLY A 138 -2.11 5.01 -7.46
CA GLY A 138 -2.39 6.43 -7.61
C GLY A 138 -3.86 6.80 -7.87
N VAL A 139 -4.83 6.03 -7.38
CA VAL A 139 -6.26 6.34 -7.53
C VAL A 139 -6.65 7.56 -6.70
N ARG A 140 -7.75 8.24 -7.07
CA ARG A 140 -8.21 9.41 -6.30
C ARG A 140 -8.94 8.97 -5.03
N LEU A 141 -8.63 9.62 -3.91
CA LEU A 141 -9.42 9.52 -2.69
C LEU A 141 -10.79 10.20 -2.89
N PRO A 142 -11.90 9.62 -2.39
CA PRO A 142 -13.22 10.23 -2.47
C PRO A 142 -13.29 11.46 -1.57
N ARG A 143 -13.92 12.53 -2.06
CA ARG A 143 -14.12 13.74 -1.24
C ARG A 143 -15.20 13.57 -0.18
N HIS A 144 -16.20 12.74 -0.48
CA HIS A 144 -17.33 12.39 0.38
C HIS A 144 -17.82 10.98 0.01
N GLY A 145 -18.44 10.28 0.96
CA GLY A 145 -19.02 8.95 0.71
C GLY A 145 -17.99 7.91 0.29
N SER A 146 -18.43 6.94 -0.52
CA SER A 146 -17.61 5.79 -0.91
C SER A 146 -17.39 5.71 -2.42
N VAL A 147 -16.22 5.23 -2.82
CA VAL A 147 -15.89 4.84 -4.21
C VAL A 147 -15.32 3.43 -4.20
N SER A 148 -15.67 2.62 -5.21
CA SER A 148 -15.08 1.29 -5.40
C SER A 148 -14.25 1.26 -6.67
N TYR A 149 -13.09 0.63 -6.57
CA TYR A 149 -12.19 0.31 -7.67
C TYR A 149 -12.04 -1.20 -7.80
N LEU A 150 -11.81 -1.68 -9.01
CA LEU A 150 -11.31 -3.02 -9.27
C LEU A 150 -9.79 -2.92 -9.43
N ALA A 151 -9.06 -3.77 -8.72
CA ALA A 151 -7.61 -3.82 -8.77
C ALA A 151 -7.15 -5.06 -9.54
N ASP A 152 -6.25 -4.83 -10.48
CA ASP A 152 -5.62 -5.87 -11.28
C ASP A 152 -4.35 -6.40 -10.60
N ALA A 153 -3.90 -7.55 -11.08
CA ALA A 153 -2.63 -8.13 -10.72
C ALA A 153 -1.55 -7.73 -11.73
N TYR A 154 -0.33 -7.59 -11.23
CA TYR A 154 0.86 -7.22 -11.98
C TYR A 154 1.99 -8.19 -11.61
N ASP A 155 2.79 -8.49 -12.61
CA ASP A 155 4.00 -9.28 -12.50
C ASP A 155 5.15 -8.29 -12.32
N ALA A 156 6.01 -8.51 -11.32
CA ALA A 156 7.11 -7.58 -11.05
C ALA A 156 8.23 -7.69 -12.09
N GLY A 157 8.31 -8.82 -12.80
CA GLY A 157 9.39 -9.17 -13.70
C GLY A 157 10.73 -9.28 -12.97
N SER A 158 10.72 -9.56 -11.67
CA SER A 158 11.94 -9.66 -10.84
C SER A 158 12.44 -11.09 -10.72
N GLU A 159 11.61 -12.10 -11.00
CA GLU A 159 12.06 -13.50 -11.13
C GLU A 159 11.35 -14.25 -12.28
N PRO A 160 11.87 -15.41 -12.71
CA PRO A 160 11.22 -16.22 -13.74
C PRO A 160 9.87 -16.79 -13.29
N ASN A 161 8.88 -16.67 -14.16
CA ASN A 161 7.55 -17.26 -14.01
C ASN A 161 7.52 -18.77 -14.29
N ASP A 162 8.30 -19.54 -13.52
CA ASP A 162 8.44 -21.00 -13.69
C ASP A 162 7.27 -21.81 -13.10
N GLU A 163 6.46 -21.18 -12.23
CA GLU A 163 5.38 -21.80 -11.47
C GLU A 163 5.81 -23.06 -10.69
N LEU A 164 7.10 -23.21 -10.40
CA LEU A 164 7.63 -24.33 -9.63
C LEU A 164 7.43 -24.07 -8.15
N CYS A 165 6.96 -25.06 -7.41
CA CYS A 165 6.76 -24.88 -5.97
C CYS A 165 8.06 -24.65 -5.18
N ALA A 166 9.23 -24.87 -5.80
CA ALA A 166 10.53 -24.54 -5.24
C ALA A 166 10.85 -23.04 -5.27
N SER A 167 10.23 -22.30 -6.19
CA SER A 167 10.42 -20.86 -6.41
C SER A 167 9.23 -20.04 -5.87
N VAL A 168 8.15 -20.71 -5.45
CA VAL A 168 6.94 -20.05 -4.94
C VAL A 168 6.83 -20.25 -3.43
N PRO A 169 6.64 -19.18 -2.64
CA PRO A 169 6.56 -19.31 -1.19
C PRO A 169 5.24 -19.90 -0.69
N GLY A 170 5.19 -20.12 0.63
CA GLY A 170 4.05 -20.70 1.31
C GLY A 170 2.81 -19.78 1.37
N PRO A 171 1.64 -20.34 1.75
CA PRO A 171 1.48 -21.65 2.37
C PRO A 171 1.08 -22.79 1.41
N THR A 172 0.86 -22.51 0.12
CA THR A 172 0.50 -23.56 -0.85
C THR A 172 1.75 -24.34 -1.28
N CYS A 173 2.83 -23.63 -1.58
CA CYS A 173 4.15 -24.19 -1.82
C CYS A 173 5.03 -23.98 -0.56
N GLY A 174 6.34 -24.08 -0.71
CA GLY A 174 7.31 -23.88 0.38
C GLY A 174 8.68 -23.48 -0.13
N GLY A 175 8.71 -22.89 -1.32
CA GLY A 175 9.90 -22.42 -2.00
C GLY A 175 10.47 -21.16 -1.38
N GLU A 176 11.52 -20.66 -2.02
CA GLU A 176 12.08 -19.35 -1.70
C GLU A 176 11.03 -18.26 -1.94
N GLY A 177 11.12 -17.14 -1.22
CA GLY A 177 10.18 -16.02 -1.36
C GLY A 177 10.86 -14.69 -1.65
N TYR A 178 12.18 -14.59 -1.70
CA TYR A 178 12.82 -13.41 -2.26
C TYR A 178 14.17 -13.82 -2.80
N SER A 179 14.36 -13.70 -4.10
CA SER A 179 15.42 -14.33 -4.87
C SER A 179 16.22 -13.29 -5.69
N PRO A 180 16.87 -12.29 -5.05
CA PRO A 180 17.48 -11.14 -5.75
C PRO A 180 18.67 -11.48 -6.65
N ALA A 181 19.13 -12.73 -6.65
CA ALA A 181 20.22 -13.22 -7.49
C ALA A 181 19.72 -13.91 -8.77
N VAL A 182 18.41 -13.99 -8.97
CA VAL A 182 17.76 -14.59 -10.14
C VAL A 182 17.15 -13.46 -10.95
N ASP A 183 17.40 -13.45 -12.26
CA ASP A 183 16.87 -12.41 -13.16
C ASP A 183 15.52 -12.86 -13.75
N GLY A 184 14.49 -12.02 -13.64
CA GLY A 184 13.20 -12.15 -14.34
C GLY A 184 13.14 -11.42 -15.68
N GLU A 185 11.94 -11.03 -16.11
CA GLU A 185 11.68 -10.32 -17.37
C GLU A 185 12.24 -8.88 -17.39
N GLY A 186 12.46 -8.29 -16.20
CA GLY A 186 13.14 -7.01 -16.00
C GLY A 186 12.24 -5.78 -16.01
N PHE A 187 10.91 -5.95 -16.10
CA PHE A 187 9.94 -4.85 -16.07
C PHE A 187 8.59 -5.30 -15.53
N VAL A 188 7.83 -4.37 -14.97
CA VAL A 188 6.47 -4.63 -14.45
C VAL A 188 5.45 -4.66 -15.58
N TYR A 189 4.58 -5.67 -15.61
CA TYR A 189 3.51 -5.79 -16.61
C TYR A 189 2.24 -6.42 -16.03
N PRO A 190 1.08 -6.36 -16.72
CA PRO A 190 -0.13 -7.01 -16.26
C PRO A 190 0.09 -8.52 -16.12
N ALA A 191 -0.15 -9.06 -14.92
CA ALA A 191 0.10 -10.47 -14.65
C ALA A 191 -0.90 -11.33 -15.44
N PRO A 192 -0.43 -12.30 -16.21
CA PRO A 192 -1.31 -13.08 -17.06
C PRO A 192 -2.08 -14.14 -16.24
N GLY A 193 -1.70 -14.42 -14.99
CA GLY A 193 -2.24 -15.49 -14.16
C GLY A 193 -1.42 -16.78 -14.20
N THR A 194 -1.83 -17.80 -13.45
CA THR A 194 -1.23 -19.15 -13.55
C THR A 194 -1.66 -19.85 -14.85
N HIS A 195 -0.69 -20.33 -15.65
CA HIS A 195 -0.87 -21.00 -16.94
C HIS A 195 -0.49 -22.47 -16.97
N GLY A 196 0.08 -23.01 -15.90
CA GLY A 196 0.42 -24.42 -15.78
C GLY A 196 1.77 -24.77 -16.41
N GLU A 197 2.72 -23.84 -16.35
CA GLU A 197 4.11 -24.04 -16.78
C GLU A 197 4.87 -24.98 -15.83
N GLY A 198 4.47 -24.97 -14.56
CA GLY A 198 5.11 -25.73 -13.47
C GLY A 198 4.13 -26.55 -12.64
N ASP A 199 4.28 -26.48 -11.32
CA ASP A 199 3.55 -27.29 -10.36
C ASP A 199 2.15 -26.73 -10.03
N LEU A 200 1.88 -25.48 -10.42
CA LEU A 200 0.64 -24.79 -10.05
C LEU A 200 -0.54 -25.18 -10.95
N SER A 201 -1.67 -25.51 -10.29
CA SER A 201 -2.91 -25.87 -10.99
C SER A 201 -3.64 -24.64 -11.53
N VAL A 202 -3.72 -24.52 -12.85
CA VAL A 202 -4.53 -23.51 -13.55
C VAL A 202 -5.99 -23.53 -13.09
N ALA A 203 -6.58 -24.72 -12.90
CA ALA A 203 -7.97 -24.86 -12.50
C ALA A 203 -8.27 -24.30 -11.08
N GLN A 204 -7.22 -24.22 -10.26
CA GLN A 204 -7.31 -23.73 -8.88
C GLN A 204 -6.87 -22.27 -8.75
N PHE A 205 -5.76 -21.91 -9.40
CA PHE A 205 -5.07 -20.64 -9.18
C PHE A 205 -5.14 -19.68 -10.38
N GLY A 206 -5.59 -20.14 -11.56
CA GLY A 206 -5.79 -19.25 -12.70
C GLY A 206 -6.90 -18.21 -12.45
N TRP A 207 -6.71 -17.01 -12.96
CA TRP A 207 -7.71 -15.93 -12.98
C TRP A 207 -7.68 -15.19 -14.32
N SER A 208 -8.66 -14.32 -14.53
CA SER A 208 -8.70 -13.40 -15.66
C SER A 208 -9.37 -12.09 -15.22
N GLY A 209 -8.75 -10.96 -15.52
CA GLY A 209 -9.26 -9.65 -15.11
C GLY A 209 -8.94 -9.34 -13.63
N PRO A 210 -9.73 -8.45 -13.00
CA PRO A 210 -9.41 -7.95 -11.66
C PRO A 210 -9.44 -9.02 -10.58
N VAL A 211 -8.55 -8.88 -9.60
CA VAL A 211 -8.34 -9.84 -8.50
C VAL A 211 -8.84 -9.32 -7.14
N ALA A 212 -8.99 -8.00 -6.98
CA ALA A 212 -9.57 -7.40 -5.78
C ALA A 212 -10.61 -6.34 -6.11
N LYS A 213 -11.61 -6.20 -5.23
CA LYS A 213 -12.46 -5.01 -5.17
C LYS A 213 -12.04 -4.18 -3.97
N VAL A 214 -11.69 -2.93 -4.19
CA VAL A 214 -11.26 -2.01 -3.14
C VAL A 214 -12.30 -0.91 -2.99
N THR A 215 -12.87 -0.75 -1.81
CA THR A 215 -13.81 0.33 -1.50
C THR A 215 -13.15 1.30 -0.53
N ILE A 216 -13.12 2.57 -0.91
CA ILE A 216 -12.57 3.65 -0.10
C ILE A 216 -13.75 4.50 0.34
N THR A 217 -13.93 4.64 1.65
CA THR A 217 -15.01 5.42 2.26
C THR A 217 -14.42 6.58 3.03
N ARG A 218 -14.89 7.79 2.74
CA ARG A 218 -14.64 8.98 3.53
C ARG A 218 -15.48 8.93 4.81
N LEU A 219 -14.85 9.03 5.99
CA LEU A 219 -15.53 8.91 7.29
C LEU A 219 -16.07 10.24 7.85
N ASP A 220 -15.61 11.39 7.33
CA ASP A 220 -16.02 12.74 7.76
C ASP A 220 -16.19 13.76 6.60
#